data_AF-A0AAW2DBN8-F1
#
_entry.id   AF-A0AAW2DBN8-F1
#
_cell.length_a   1.000
_cell.length_b   1.000
_cell.length_c   1.000
_cell.angle_alpha   90.00
_cell.angle_beta   90.00
_cell.angle_gamma   90.00
#
_symmetry.space_group_name_H-M   'P 1'
#
loop_
_entity.id
_entity.type
_entity.pdbx_description
1 polymer ?
#
loop_
_entity_poly.entity_id
_entity_poly.type
_entity_poly.pdbx_seq_one_letter_code
_entity_poly.pdbx_strand_id
1 'polypeptide(L)' 'MAGMFTIGPKVDTSEEAELLACRRSIEFAVDAGFTRLVIEGDNSNVMQAISSDVAN' A
#
# COMPACT_ATOMS: atom_id res chain seq x y z
N MET A 1 -11.83 9.63 -11.36
CA MET A 1 -11.04 8.78 -10.45
C MET A 1 -9.84 8.27 -11.22
N ALA A 2 -8.61 8.58 -10.79
CA ALA A 2 -7.43 7.94 -11.34
C ALA A 2 -7.35 6.54 -10.73
N GLY A 3 -7.89 5.54 -11.43
CA GLY A 3 -7.77 4.15 -11.03
C GLY A 3 -6.44 3.59 -11.53
N MET A 4 -5.56 3.23 -10.62
CA MET A 4 -4.31 2.54 -10.94
C MET A 4 -4.64 1.08 -11.28
N PHE A 5 -4.95 0.82 -12.55
CA PHE A 5 -5.15 -0.54 -13.07
C PHE A 5 -3.87 -1.01 -13.75
N THR A 6 -2.95 -1.54 -12.95
CA THR A 6 -1.84 -2.35 -13.45
C THR A 6 -2.01 -3.77 -12.91
N ILE A 7 -1.75 -4.78 -13.74
CA ILE A 7 -1.62 -6.15 -13.23
C ILE A 7 -0.37 -6.14 -12.35
N GLY A 8 -0.56 -6.27 -11.03
CA GLY A 8 0.53 -6.34 -10.07
C GLY A 8 1.41 -7.58 -10.26
N PRO A 9 2.57 -7.64 -9.60
CA PRO A 9 3.40 -8.84 -9.61
C PRO A 9 2.61 -10.04 -9.06
N LYS A 10 3.04 -11.26 -9.43
CA LYS A 10 2.51 -12.46 -8.80
C LYS A 10 2.85 -12.42 -7.30
N VAL A 11 1.85 -12.66 -6.47
CA VAL A 11 1.95 -12.75 -5.01
C VAL A 11 1.51 -14.13 -4.56
N ASP A 12 2.07 -14.60 -3.45
CA ASP A 12 1.78 -15.94 -2.93
C ASP A 12 0.73 -15.91 -1.80
N THR A 13 0.46 -14.75 -1.19
CA THR A 13 -0.54 -14.57 -0.13
C THR A 13 -1.42 -13.34 -0.33
N SER A 14 -2.61 -13.33 0.30
CA SER A 14 -3.48 -12.14 0.31
C SER A 14 -2.86 -10.99 1.09
N GLU A 15 -2.12 -11.27 2.18
CA GLU A 15 -1.43 -10.24 2.96
C GLU A 15 -0.37 -9.52 2.13
N GLU A 16 0.37 -10.26 1.30
CA GLU A 16 1.34 -9.69 0.37
C GLU A 16 0.65 -8.83 -0.69
N ALA A 17 -0.49 -9.29 -1.22
CA ALA A 17 -1.30 -8.55 -2.18
C ALA A 17 -1.77 -7.21 -1.60
N GLU A 18 -2.34 -7.23 -0.39
CA GLU A 18 -2.84 -6.04 0.31
C GLU A 18 -1.70 -5.07 0.66
N LEU A 19 -0.57 -5.59 1.15
CA LEU A 19 0.60 -4.76 1.48
C LEU A 19 1.14 -4.04 0.25
N LEU A 20 1.27 -4.75 -0.88
CA LEU A 20 1.72 -4.15 -2.14
C LEU A 20 0.71 -3.13 -2.67
N ALA A 21 -0.58 -3.44 -2.63
CA ALA A 21 -1.63 -2.51 -3.05
C ALA A 21 -1.60 -1.21 -2.22
N CYS A 22 -1.46 -1.33 -0.90
CA CYS A 22 -1.35 -0.16 -0.01
C CYS A 22 -0.09 0.64 -0.29
N ARG A 23 1.09 0.01 -0.40
CA ARG A 23 2.35 0.70 -0.69
C ARG A 23 2.30 1.48 -1.99
N ARG A 24 1.81 0.86 -3.07
CA ARG A 24 1.64 1.53 -4.37
C ARG A 24 0.66 2.69 -4.32
N SER A 25 -0.41 2.57 -3.53
CA SER A 25 -1.37 3.65 -3.33
C SER A 25 -0.76 4.83 -2.56
N ILE A 26 0.09 4.56 -1.56
CA ILE A 26 0.83 5.58 -0.81
C ILE A 26 1.82 6.30 -1.73
N GLU A 27 2.64 5.54 -2.48
CA GLU A 27 3.60 6.09 -3.45
C GLU A 27 2.89 7.01 -4.45
N PHE A 28 1.80 6.54 -5.04
CA PHE A 28 0.99 7.34 -5.96
C PHE A 28 0.46 8.63 -5.30
N ALA A 29 -0.03 8.54 -4.06
CA ALA A 29 -0.57 9.71 -3.37
C ALA A 29 0.54 10.73 -3.03
N VAL A 30 1.72 10.26 -2.63
CA VAL A 30 2.89 11.12 -2.41
C VAL A 30 3.32 11.78 -3.72
N ASP A 31 3.41 11.03 -4.82
CA ASP A 31 3.75 11.55 -6.14
C ASP A 31 2.72 12.56 -6.67
N ALA A 32 1.44 12.37 -6.32
CA ALA A 32 0.36 13.31 -6.62
C ALA A 32 0.36 14.56 -5.71
N GLY A 33 1.27 14.66 -4.75
CA GLY A 33 1.45 15.82 -3.87
C GLY A 33 0.60 15.81 -2.60
N PHE A 34 -0.02 14.69 -2.24
CA PHE A 34 -0.72 14.57 -0.96
C PHE A 34 0.28 14.46 0.19
N THR A 35 0.12 15.32 1.20
CA THR A 35 1.05 15.39 2.36
C THR A 35 0.51 14.73 3.62
N ARG A 36 -0.78 14.40 3.66
CA ARG A 36 -1.43 13.74 4.79
C ARG A 36 -2.36 12.65 4.27
N LEU A 37 -2.06 11.42 4.65
CA LEU A 37 -2.80 10.23 4.24
C LEU A 37 -3.39 9.54 5.47
N VAL A 38 -4.58 8.97 5.31
CA VAL A 38 -5.19 8.04 6.27
C VAL A 38 -5.32 6.71 5.54
N ILE A 39 -4.76 5.66 6.12
CA ILE A 39 -4.73 4.33 5.55
C ILE A 39 -5.58 3.44 6.46
N GLU A 40 -6.56 2.76 5.88
CA GLU A 40 -7.47 1.84 6.56
C GLU A 40 -7.44 0.50 5.85
N GLY A 41 -7.37 -0.58 6.61
CA GLY A 41 -7.42 -1.95 6.11
C GLY A 41 -7.86 -2.90 7.21
N ASP A 42 -8.43 -4.03 6.81
CA ASP A 42 -8.98 -5.07 7.68
C ASP A 42 -7.92 -6.04 8.22
N ASN A 43 -6.73 -6.08 7.60
CA ASN A 43 -5.61 -6.90 8.08
C ASN A 43 -4.66 -6.12 8.99
N SER A 44 -4.65 -6.46 10.28
CA SER A 44 -3.78 -5.83 11.28
C SER A 44 -2.29 -6.04 11.04
N ASN A 45 -1.89 -7.19 10.47
CA ASN A 45 -0.48 -7.48 10.16
C ASN A 45 0.00 -6.54 9.04
N VAL A 46 -0.84 -6.34 8.02
CA VAL A 46 -0.56 -5.42 6.91
C VAL A 46 -0.48 -3.99 7.43
N MET A 47 -1.42 -3.55 8.27
CA MET A 47 -1.39 -2.20 8.87
C MET A 47 -0.14 -1.98 9.72
N GLN A 48 0.28 -2.99 10.49
CA GLN A 48 1.52 -2.91 11.27
C GLN A 48 2.76 -2.87 10.37
N ALA A 49 2.80 -3.66 9.30
CA ALA A 49 3.91 -3.68 8.33
C ALA A 49 4.03 -2.37 7.53
N ILE A 50 2.92 -1.68 7.26
CA ILE A 50 2.91 -0.34 6.63
C ILE A 50 3.38 0.73 7.62
N SER A 51 2.98 0.62 8.89
CA SER A 51 3.36 1.58 9.93
C SER A 51 4.80 1.40 10.42
N SER A 52 5.43 0.27 10.12
CA SER A 52 6.81 -0.02 10.53
C SER A 52 7.79 0.60 9.55
N ASP A 53 8.71 1.42 10.06
CA ASP A 53 9.89 1.87 9.34
C ASP A 53 10.87 0.67 9.22
N VAL A 54 10.67 -0.19 8.22
CA VAL A 54 11.76 -1.04 7.76
C VAL A 54 12.67 -0.16 6.92
N ALA A 55 13.62 0.47 7.61
CA ALA A 55 14.85 0.93 6.99
C ALA A 55 15.51 -0.32 6.39
N ASN A 56 15.57 -0.38 5.06
CA ASN A 56 16.47 -1.29 4.36
C ASN A 56 17.87 -0.68 4.31
#